data_AF-A0A9N9SM91-F1
#
_entry.id   AF-A0A9N9SM91-F1
#
_cell.length_a   1.000
_cell.length_b   1.000
_cell.length_c   1.000
_cell.angle_alpha   90.00
_cell.angle_beta   90.00
_cell.angle_gamma   90.00
#
_symmetry.space_group_name_H-M   'P 1'
#
loop_
_entity.id
_entity.type
_entity.pdbx_description
1 polymer ?
#
loop_
_entity_poly.entity_id
_entity_poly.type
_entity_poly.pdbx_seq_one_letter_code
_entity_poly.pdbx_strand_id
1 'polypeptide(L)'
;MNFSKTKLMSNKNDKSMINIEGTEIEHIDEYTYLGQNVKVSKENQTTEISTLASMGWAAFARLSYGAQTWTFTKINMEKISKTQRAMEREMLGIPL
;
A
#
# COMPACT_ATOMS: atom_id res chain seq x y z
N MET A 1 18.99 2.61 25.96
CA MET A 1 18.16 2.75 24.75
C MET A 1 19.00 2.37 23.54
N ASN A 2 18.43 1.86 22.44
CA ASN A 2 19.22 1.49 21.25
C ASN A 2 19.17 2.63 20.21
N PHE A 3 20.09 3.58 20.34
CA PHE A 3 20.12 4.79 19.50
C PHE A 3 20.42 4.51 18.03
N SER A 4 21.10 3.42 17.68
CA SER A 4 21.39 3.09 16.28
C SER A 4 20.13 2.65 15.51
N LYS A 5 19.13 2.12 16.21
CA LYS A 5 17.84 1.70 15.63
C LYS A 5 16.75 2.75 15.77
N THR A 6 16.95 3.76 16.63
CA THR A 6 15.97 4.84 16.83
C THR A 6 16.07 5.85 15.70
N LYS A 7 14.94 6.11 15.02
CA LYS A 7 14.80 7.10 13.95
C LYS A 7 13.68 8.07 14.30
N LEU A 8 13.82 9.33 13.93
CA LEU A 8 12.84 10.38 14.19
C LEU A 8 11.98 10.62 12.94
N MET A 9 10.67 10.76 13.12
CA MET A 9 9.76 11.19 12.06
C MET A 9 8.86 12.30 12.59
N SER A 10 8.71 13.39 11.85
CA SER A 10 7.91 14.56 12.23
C SER A 10 7.20 15.14 11.02
N ASN A 11 6.03 15.75 11.25
CA ASN A 11 5.24 16.45 10.24
C ASN A 11 5.72 17.90 10.01
N LYS A 12 6.67 18.40 10.81
CA LYS A 12 7.24 19.73 10.59
C LYS A 12 8.31 19.63 9.50
N ASN A 13 8.24 20.53 8.52
CA ASN A 13 9.26 20.68 7.47
C ASN A 13 10.64 21.10 8.03
N ASP A 14 10.67 21.63 9.26
CA ASP A 14 11.91 21.89 9.97
C ASP A 14 12.48 20.56 10.45
N LYS A 15 13.44 20.02 9.68
CA LYS A 15 14.34 18.93 10.08
C LYS A 15 15.27 19.44 11.18
N SER A 16 14.71 19.70 12.36
CA SER A 16 15.50 20.12 13.51
C SER A 16 16.36 18.96 14.00
N MET A 17 17.63 19.24 14.24
CA MET A 17 18.57 18.29 14.83
C MET A 17 18.18 18.08 16.30
N ILE A 18 17.62 16.91 16.62
CA ILE A 18 17.28 16.55 18.00
C ILE A 18 18.42 15.70 18.56
N ASN A 19 19.11 16.25 19.56
CA ASN A 19 20.11 15.54 20.34
C ASN A 19 19.45 14.93 21.58
N ILE A 20 19.45 13.60 21.66
CA ILE A 20 19.09 12.87 22.88
C ILE A 20 20.38 12.32 23.46
N GLU A 21 20.72 12.72 24.68
CA GLU A 21 21.93 12.24 25.40
C GLU A 21 23.25 12.40 24.60
N GLY A 22 23.37 13.44 23.78
CA GLY A 22 24.56 13.72 22.97
C GLY A 22 24.69 12.89 21.68
N THR A 23 23.68 12.09 21.34
CA THR A 23 23.63 11.33 20.08
C THR A 23 22.64 12.00 19.12
N GLU A 24 23.10 12.34 17.91
CA GLU A 24 22.24 12.86 16.84
C GLU A 24 21.33 11.74 16.32
N ILE A 25 20.02 11.97 16.34
CA ILE A 25 19.04 11.04 15.79
C ILE A 25 18.67 11.49 14.37
N GLU A 26 18.81 10.56 13.42
CA GLU A 26 18.48 10.81 12.02
C GLU A 26 16.97 11.01 11.83
N HIS A 27 16.61 12.07 11.11
CA HIS A 27 15.23 12.36 10.70
C HIS A 27 14.95 11.67 9.36
N ILE A 28 13.94 10.80 9.34
CA ILE A 28 13.54 10.03 8.15
C ILE A 28 12.10 10.38 7.79
N ASP A 29 11.86 10.61 6.50
CA ASP A 29 10.54 10.99 5.99
C ASP A 29 9.63 9.76 5.74
N GLU A 30 10.25 8.59 5.54
CA GLU A 30 9.61 7.33 5.17
C GLU A 30 10.23 6.13 5.88
N TYR A 31 9.43 5.32 6.57
CA TYR A 31 9.94 4.18 7.33
C TYR A 31 9.21 2.90 6.96
N THR A 32 9.97 1.86 6.60
CA THR A 32 9.39 0.52 6.36
C THR A 32 9.31 -0.23 7.68
N TYR A 33 8.09 -0.38 8.20
CA TYR A 33 7.79 -1.15 9.40
C TYR A 33 6.98 -2.40 9.04
N LEU A 34 7.55 -3.58 9.31
CA LEU A 34 6.89 -4.88 9.05
C LEU A 34 6.35 -5.03 7.61
N GLY A 35 7.05 -4.44 6.63
CA GLY A 35 6.67 -4.48 5.21
C GLY A 35 5.65 -3.43 4.80
N GLN A 36 5.22 -2.56 5.73
CA GLN A 36 4.37 -1.41 5.46
C GLN A 36 5.23 -0.16 5.43
N ASN A 37 5.04 0.66 4.40
CA ASN A 37 5.71 1.92 4.27
C ASN A 37 4.87 2.98 5.01
N VAL A 38 5.44 3.56 6.06
CA VAL A 38 4.78 4.55 6.91
C VAL A 38 5.38 5.92 6.62
N LYS A 39 4.51 6.85 6.22
CA LYS A 39 4.78 8.29 6.13
C LYS A 39 4.00 9.00 7.22
N VAL A 40 4.58 10.06 7.79
CA VAL A 40 3.89 10.89 8.79
C VAL A 40 2.90 11.87 8.13
N SER A 41 3.03 12.11 6.83
CA SER A 41 2.14 12.99 6.06
C SER A 41 0.80 12.34 5.73
N LYS A 42 -0.20 13.15 5.34
CA LYS A 42 -1.50 12.66 4.83
C LYS A 42 -1.37 11.69 3.63
N GLU A 43 -0.25 11.71 2.93
CA GLU A 43 0.05 10.86 1.78
C GLU A 43 0.33 9.40 2.14
N ASN A 44 0.43 9.06 3.43
CA ASN A 44 0.52 7.67 3.86
C ASN A 44 -0.71 6.86 3.41
N GLN A 45 -1.90 7.46 3.55
CA GLN A 45 -3.16 6.81 3.17
C GLN A 45 -3.20 6.50 1.67
N THR A 46 -2.73 7.42 0.82
CA THR A 46 -2.74 7.21 -0.63
C THR A 46 -1.70 6.17 -1.07
N THR A 47 -0.56 6.09 -0.38
CA THR A 47 0.48 5.08 -0.62
C THR A 47 0.03 3.67 -0.21
N GLU A 48 -0.70 3.55 0.90
CA GLU A 48 -1.29 2.28 1.33
C GLU A 48 -2.42 1.82 0.38
N ILE A 49 -3.31 2.74 -0.04
CA ILE A 49 -4.38 2.44 -0.98
C ILE A 49 -3.83 1.93 -2.32
N SER A 50 -2.78 2.57 -2.87
CA SER A 50 -2.17 2.12 -4.13
C SER A 50 -1.49 0.76 -4.01
N THR A 51 -0.87 0.47 -2.85
CA THR A 51 -0.27 -0.82 -2.55
C THR A 51 -1.33 -1.92 -2.46
N LEU A 52 -2.42 -1.68 -1.72
CA LEU A 52 -3.53 -2.62 -1.60
C LEU A 52 -4.22 -2.88 -2.94
N ALA A 53 -4.42 -1.84 -3.76
CA ALA A 53 -4.95 -1.97 -5.12
C ALA A 53 -4.05 -2.87 -5.99
N SER A 54 -2.74 -2.68 -5.93
CA SER A 54 -1.75 -3.50 -6.65
C SER A 54 -1.78 -4.97 -6.19
N MET A 55 -1.88 -5.21 -4.88
CA MET A 55 -2.04 -6.56 -4.31
C MET A 55 -3.35 -7.22 -4.78
N GLY A 56 -4.45 -6.45 -4.84
CA GLY A 56 -5.73 -6.89 -5.37
C GLY A 56 -5.63 -7.35 -6.83
N TRP A 57 -4.99 -6.57 -7.70
CA TRP A 57 -4.74 -6.97 -9.09
C TRP A 57 -3.86 -8.20 -9.21
N ALA A 58 -2.80 -8.32 -8.39
CA ALA A 58 -1.94 -9.49 -8.41
C ALA A 58 -2.68 -10.77 -7.97
N ALA A 59 -3.63 -10.66 -7.04
CA ALA A 59 -4.51 -11.76 -6.66
C ALA A 59 -5.51 -12.10 -7.77
N PHE A 60 -6.12 -11.08 -8.40
CA PHE A 60 -7.03 -11.28 -9.52
C PHE A 60 -6.36 -11.92 -10.74
N ALA A 61 -5.12 -11.52 -11.06
CA ALA A 61 -4.34 -12.12 -12.15
C ALA A 61 -4.10 -13.63 -11.90
N ARG A 62 -3.76 -14.01 -10.66
CA ARG A 62 -3.62 -15.41 -10.24
C ARG A 62 -4.94 -16.18 -10.37
N LEU A 63 -6.05 -15.58 -9.95
CA LEU A 63 -7.38 -16.17 -10.09
C LEU A 63 -7.76 -16.36 -11.57
N SER A 64 -7.47 -15.38 -12.42
CA SER A 64 -7.73 -15.43 -13.85
C SER A 64 -6.93 -16.52 -14.55
N TYR A 65 -5.66 -16.70 -14.16
CA TYR A 65 -4.82 -17.79 -14.63
C TYR A 65 -5.37 -19.16 -14.20
N GLY A 66 -5.72 -19.34 -12.92
CA GLY A 66 -6.34 -20.57 -12.44
C GLY A 66 -7.72 -20.85 -13.09
N ALA A 67 -8.46 -19.80 -13.43
CA ALA A 67 -9.74 -19.93 -14.12
C ALA A 67 -9.61 -20.43 -15.58
N GLN A 68 -8.41 -20.42 -16.17
CA GLN A 68 -8.17 -21.03 -17.49
C GLN A 68 -8.40 -22.55 -17.47
N THR A 69 -8.26 -23.19 -16.31
CA THR A 69 -8.56 -24.62 -16.15
C THR A 69 -10.02 -24.87 -15.80
N TRP A 70 -10.84 -23.84 -15.60
CA TRP A 70 -12.27 -23.99 -15.40
C TRP A 70 -12.97 -24.26 -16.73
N THR A 71 -14.13 -24.91 -16.68
CA THR A 71 -15.00 -24.97 -17.86
C THR A 71 -15.45 -23.55 -18.23
N PHE A 72 -15.07 -23.11 -19.44
CA PHE A 72 -15.44 -21.82 -20.02
C PHE A 72 -16.94 -21.77 -20.36
N THR A 73 -17.76 -21.65 -19.33
CA THR A 73 -19.18 -21.33 -19.46
C THR A 73 -19.34 -19.82 -19.58
N LYS A 74 -20.38 -19.37 -20.29
CA LYS A 74 -20.73 -17.93 -20.35
C LYS A 74 -20.88 -17.31 -18.95
N ILE A 75 -21.44 -18.08 -18.02
CA ILE A 75 -21.64 -17.67 -16.63
C ILE A 75 -20.29 -17.40 -15.93
N ASN A 76 -19.30 -18.27 -16.11
CA ASN A 76 -17.98 -18.10 -15.49
C ASN A 76 -17.22 -16.90 -16.08
N MET A 77 -17.30 -16.69 -17.40
CA MET A 77 -16.71 -15.51 -18.05
C MET A 77 -17.36 -14.21 -17.57
N GLU A 78 -18.69 -14.18 -17.45
CA GLU A 78 -19.39 -13.00 -16.91
C GLU A 78 -18.99 -12.68 -15.48
N LYS A 79 -18.78 -13.69 -14.63
CA LYS A 79 -18.32 -13.48 -13.25
C LYS A 79 -16.96 -12.79 -13.22
N ILE A 80 -15.98 -13.27 -14.00
CA ILE A 80 -14.64 -12.68 -14.08
C ILE A 80 -14.72 -11.23 -14.56
N SER A 81 -15.47 -10.97 -15.63
CA SER A 81 -15.64 -9.61 -16.16
C SER A 81 -16.34 -8.65 -15.19
N LYS A 82 -17.32 -9.14 -14.41
CA LYS A 82 -17.98 -8.36 -13.36
C LYS A 82 -17.01 -8.04 -12.22
N THR A 83 -16.22 -9.00 -11.78
CA THR A 83 -15.18 -8.79 -10.75
C THR A 83 -14.13 -7.79 -11.22
N GLN A 84 -13.66 -7.90 -12.46
CA GLN A 84 -12.71 -6.94 -13.05
C GLN A 84 -13.27 -5.51 -13.04
N ARG A 85 -14.49 -5.31 -13.56
CA ARG A 85 -15.13 -3.99 -13.57
C ARG A 85 -15.38 -3.42 -12.18
N ALA A 86 -15.75 -4.26 -11.20
CA ALA A 86 -15.94 -3.81 -9.83
C ALA A 86 -14.62 -3.29 -9.23
N MET A 87 -13.50 -3.98 -9.47
CA MET A 87 -12.18 -3.51 -9.05
C MET A 87 -11.78 -2.21 -9.74
N GLU A 88 -11.95 -2.10 -11.06
CA GLU A 88 -11.64 -0.87 -11.81
C GLU A 88 -12.45 0.33 -11.30
N ARG A 89 -13.74 0.14 -11.01
CA ARG A 89 -14.61 1.19 -10.48
C ARG A 89 -14.19 1.67 -9.11
N GLU A 90 -13.82 0.75 -8.22
CA GLU A 90 -13.35 1.15 -6.89
C GLU A 90 -12.03 1.92 -6.96
N MET A 91 -11.11 1.52 -7.84
CA MET A 91 -9.87 2.27 -8.03
C MET A 91 -10.09 3.70 -8.56
N LEU A 92 -11.16 3.90 -9.33
CA LEU A 92 -11.56 5.20 -9.86
C LEU A 92 -12.52 5.97 -8.93
N GLY A 93 -12.89 5.40 -7.78
CA GLY A 93 -13.85 5.99 -6.84
C GLY A 93 -15.26 6.15 -7.42
N ILE A 94 -15.68 5.28 -8.34
CA ILE A 94 -16.97 5.36 -9.03
C ILE A 94 -18.02 4.55 -8.24
N PRO A 95 -19.07 5.20 -7.68
CA PRO A 95 -20.10 4.53 -6.89
C PRO A 95 -20.96 3.58 -7.73
N LEU A 96 -21.48 2.51 -7.10
CA LEU A 96 -22.27 1.43 -7.71
C LEU A 96 -23.51 1.92 -8.46
#